data_AF-A0A3D4WMF2-F1
#
_entry.id   AF-A0A3D4WMF2-F1
#
_cell.length_a   1.000
_cell.length_b   1.000
_cell.length_c   1.000
_cell.angle_alpha   90.00
_cell.angle_beta   90.00
_cell.angle_gamma   90.00
#
_symmetry.space_group_name_H-M   'P 1'
#
loop_
_entity.id
_entity.type
_entity.pdbx_description
1 polymer ?
#
loop_
_entity_poly.entity_id
_entity_poly.type
_entity_poly.pdbx_seq_one_letter_code
_entity_poly.pdbx_strand_id
1 'polypeptide(L)'
;MALPAWQDRHSGGGMVRAALWLETEVGLGNTFTKAQLRAAFPDDAQIDRRVRDLRDFDWRIDTSRDDPALRPEEQRYVSRGAEVWISGQARPPKHKSGLTATQRIKVMQADNFLCRTCGIGAGEPYGDGIELSKLNVARRKVRVADGAPEIQLVTECGRCGVAGGEREANLGDLLRKVKALAPLEQKVLAGWIKSDRRATSELERLWGIYRTLPEESREAIVQCVIQER
;
A
#
# COMPACT_ATOMS: atom_id res chain seq x y z
N MET A 1 35.42 -8.42 0.73
CA MET A 1 35.35 -9.56 -0.21
C MET A 1 35.09 -9.01 -1.59
N ALA A 2 35.77 -9.52 -2.62
CA ALA A 2 35.49 -9.13 -4.00
C ALA A 2 34.11 -9.69 -4.41
N LEU A 3 33.31 -8.88 -5.10
CA LEU A 3 32.05 -9.33 -5.66
C LEU A 3 32.33 -10.34 -6.79
N PRO A 4 31.54 -11.43 -6.91
CA PRO A 4 31.60 -12.29 -8.09
C PRO A 4 31.35 -11.50 -9.37
N ALA A 5 31.98 -11.90 -10.48
CA ALA A 5 31.77 -11.27 -11.77
C ALA A 5 30.35 -11.58 -12.28
N TRP A 6 29.57 -10.54 -12.59
CA TRP A 6 28.18 -10.72 -13.04
C TRP A 6 28.07 -11.39 -14.42
N GLN A 7 29.12 -11.31 -15.24
CA GLN A 7 29.20 -11.95 -16.56
C GLN A 7 29.36 -13.46 -16.45
N ASP A 8 29.93 -13.96 -15.35
CA ASP A 8 30.12 -15.38 -15.15
C ASP A 8 28.77 -16.08 -14.94
N ARG A 9 28.47 -17.03 -15.83
CA ARG A 9 27.24 -17.82 -15.78
C ARG A 9 27.21 -18.78 -14.58
N HIS A 10 28.36 -19.08 -13.99
CA HIS A 10 28.47 -19.92 -12.79
C HIS A 10 28.26 -19.13 -11.49
N SER A 11 28.28 -17.80 -11.54
CA SER A 11 28.03 -16.92 -10.38
C SER A 11 26.57 -16.92 -9.91
N GLY A 12 25.67 -17.63 -10.61
CA GLY A 12 24.30 -17.91 -10.19
C GLY A 12 23.27 -17.72 -11.31
N GLY A 13 21.99 -17.86 -10.95
CA GLY A 13 20.88 -17.59 -11.88
C GLY A 13 20.77 -16.11 -12.27
N GLY A 14 19.96 -15.79 -13.29
CA GLY A 14 19.82 -14.43 -13.84
C GLY A 14 19.51 -13.34 -12.80
N MET A 15 18.83 -13.66 -11.71
CA MET A 15 18.58 -12.74 -10.59
C MET A 15 19.87 -12.35 -9.86
N VAL A 16 20.74 -13.31 -9.56
CA VAL A 16 22.01 -13.06 -8.87
C VAL A 16 22.93 -12.22 -9.74
N ARG A 17 23.01 -12.56 -11.03
CA ARG A 17 23.80 -11.80 -11.99
C ARG A 17 23.28 -10.37 -12.17
N ALA A 18 21.95 -10.18 -12.20
CA ALA A 18 21.34 -8.84 -12.24
C ALA A 18 21.69 -8.01 -11.00
N ALA A 19 21.67 -8.61 -9.80
CA ALA A 19 22.05 -7.93 -8.57
C ALA A 19 23.53 -7.49 -8.58
N LEU A 20 24.42 -8.36 -9.04
CA LEU A 20 25.84 -8.05 -9.19
C LEU A 20 26.07 -6.93 -10.21
N TRP A 21 25.35 -6.95 -11.34
CA TRP A 21 25.41 -5.87 -12.34
C TRP A 21 24.95 -4.52 -11.78
N LEU A 22 23.88 -4.50 -10.97
CA LEU A 22 23.45 -3.27 -10.28
C LEU A 22 24.51 -2.73 -9.33
N GLU A 23 25.21 -3.60 -8.59
CA GLU A 23 26.29 -3.19 -7.68
C GLU A 23 27.53 -2.68 -8.43
N THR A 24 27.93 -3.36 -9.49
CA THR A 24 29.22 -3.10 -10.14
C THR A 24 29.15 -2.07 -11.26
N GLU A 25 28.07 -2.06 -12.06
CA GLU A 25 27.96 -1.19 -13.25
C GLU A 25 27.08 0.05 -13.00
N VAL A 26 25.97 -0.10 -12.26
CA VAL A 26 25.05 1.01 -12.01
C VAL A 26 25.47 1.80 -10.79
N GLY A 27 25.69 1.13 -9.67
CA GLY A 27 26.00 1.76 -8.39
C GLY A 27 24.76 2.32 -7.69
N LEU A 28 24.84 2.38 -6.36
CA LEU A 28 23.76 2.84 -5.50
C LEU A 28 23.39 4.32 -5.77
N GLY A 29 22.09 4.61 -5.86
CA GLY A 29 21.52 5.92 -6.13
C GLY A 29 21.41 6.29 -7.62
N ASN A 30 22.08 5.55 -8.51
CA ASN A 30 22.13 5.87 -9.94
C ASN A 30 20.95 5.30 -10.72
N THR A 31 20.72 5.87 -11.90
CA THR A 31 19.67 5.44 -12.82
C THR A 31 20.22 4.52 -13.91
N PHE A 32 19.36 3.62 -14.38
CA PHE A 32 19.62 2.78 -15.54
C PHE A 32 18.33 2.62 -16.35
N THR A 33 18.47 2.24 -17.61
CA THR A 33 17.34 1.99 -18.51
C THR A 33 17.15 0.50 -18.75
N LYS A 34 15.92 0.12 -19.12
CA LYS A 34 15.64 -1.26 -19.56
C LYS A 34 16.48 -1.67 -20.78
N ALA A 35 16.82 -0.72 -21.64
CA ALA A 35 17.68 -0.97 -22.79
C ALA A 35 19.11 -1.34 -22.35
N GLN A 36 19.69 -0.61 -21.40
CA GLN A 36 21.01 -0.93 -20.82
C GLN A 36 21.00 -2.31 -20.15
N LEU A 37 19.95 -2.61 -19.37
CA LEU A 37 19.80 -3.92 -18.74
C LEU A 37 19.78 -5.05 -19.78
N ARG A 38 18.97 -4.93 -20.83
CA ARG A 38 18.88 -5.96 -21.88
C ARG A 38 20.16 -6.08 -22.70
N ALA A 39 20.86 -4.96 -22.92
CA ALA A 39 22.16 -4.96 -23.59
C ALA A 39 23.24 -5.69 -22.76
N ALA A 40 23.19 -5.57 -21.42
CA ALA A 40 24.07 -6.31 -20.52
C ALA A 40 23.74 -7.82 -20.47
N PHE A 41 22.47 -8.18 -20.66
CA PHE A 41 21.98 -9.55 -20.59
C PHE A 41 21.27 -10.00 -21.89
N PRO A 42 21.98 -10.05 -23.03
CA PRO A 42 21.36 -10.33 -24.33
C PRO A 42 20.74 -11.74 -24.40
N ASP A 43 21.29 -12.68 -23.63
CA ASP A 43 20.84 -14.08 -23.60
C ASP A 43 19.72 -14.36 -22.58
N ASP A 44 19.29 -13.38 -21.78
CA ASP A 44 18.25 -13.54 -20.75
C ASP A 44 17.04 -12.67 -21.06
N ALA A 45 16.12 -13.21 -21.87
CA ALA A 45 14.86 -12.55 -22.22
C ALA A 45 13.95 -12.27 -21.00
N GLN A 46 14.24 -12.83 -19.83
CA GLN A 46 13.49 -12.62 -18.59
C GLN A 46 14.21 -11.67 -17.63
N ILE A 47 15.29 -10.99 -18.02
CA ILE A 47 16.10 -10.17 -17.10
C ILE A 47 15.29 -9.05 -16.42
N ASP A 48 14.34 -8.42 -17.12
CA ASP A 48 13.42 -7.43 -16.53
C ASP A 48 12.61 -8.02 -15.35
N ARG A 49 12.23 -9.31 -15.45
CA ARG A 49 11.56 -10.03 -14.36
C ARG A 49 12.54 -10.33 -13.24
N ARG A 50 13.77 -10.76 -13.55
CA ARG A 50 14.81 -11.08 -12.55
C ARG A 50 15.16 -9.87 -11.68
N VAL A 51 15.24 -8.68 -12.27
CA VAL A 51 15.42 -7.43 -11.52
C VAL A 51 14.23 -7.15 -10.60
N ARG A 52 13.01 -7.45 -11.01
CA ARG A 52 11.83 -7.33 -10.14
C ARG A 52 11.84 -8.33 -8.98
N ASP A 53 12.28 -9.56 -9.22
CA ASP A 53 12.38 -10.61 -8.21
C ASP A 53 13.31 -10.20 -7.05
N LEU A 54 14.30 -9.32 -7.29
CA LEU A 54 15.17 -8.77 -6.23
C LEU A 54 14.42 -7.99 -5.14
N ARG A 55 13.23 -7.45 -5.45
CA ARG A 55 12.40 -6.73 -4.46
C ARG A 55 11.93 -7.64 -3.32
N ASP A 56 11.85 -8.94 -3.55
CA ASP A 56 11.54 -9.95 -2.52
C ASP A 56 12.69 -10.09 -1.51
N PHE A 57 13.89 -9.61 -1.85
CA PHE A 57 15.10 -9.62 -1.03
C PHE A 57 15.48 -8.22 -0.56
N ASP A 58 14.52 -7.30 -0.45
CA ASP A 58 14.70 -5.91 0.03
C ASP A 58 15.55 -4.99 -0.85
N TRP A 59 15.80 -5.37 -2.10
CA TRP A 59 16.37 -4.45 -3.07
C TRP A 59 15.30 -3.42 -3.48
N ARG A 60 15.65 -2.13 -3.42
CA ARG A 60 14.76 -1.04 -3.83
C ARG A 60 15.18 -0.51 -5.20
N ILE A 61 14.28 -0.65 -6.16
CA ILE A 61 14.49 -0.24 -7.55
C ILE A 61 13.27 0.56 -7.96
N ASP A 62 13.38 1.89 -7.94
CA ASP A 62 12.26 2.80 -8.16
C ASP A 62 12.02 2.96 -9.68
N THR A 63 10.77 3.14 -10.06
CA THR A 63 10.32 3.44 -11.42
C THR A 63 9.68 4.83 -11.46
N SER A 64 9.28 5.32 -12.64
CA SER A 64 8.55 6.60 -12.76
C SER A 64 7.22 6.67 -11.98
N ARG A 65 6.70 5.53 -11.51
CA ARG A 65 5.55 5.47 -10.59
C ARG A 65 5.93 5.76 -9.13
N ASP A 66 7.18 5.48 -8.78
CA ASP A 66 7.71 5.59 -7.42
C ASP A 66 8.44 6.94 -7.24
N ASP A 67 9.15 7.40 -8.28
CA ASP A 67 9.82 8.71 -8.34
C ASP A 67 9.43 9.48 -9.61
N PRO A 68 8.68 10.59 -9.50
CA PRO A 68 8.27 11.43 -10.64
C PRO A 68 9.44 12.05 -11.42
N ALA A 69 10.64 12.12 -10.86
CA ALA A 69 11.83 12.63 -11.55
C ALA A 69 12.38 11.64 -12.60
N LEU A 70 11.93 10.39 -12.61
CA LEU A 70 12.36 9.37 -13.57
C LEU A 70 11.53 9.39 -14.84
N ARG A 71 12.20 9.24 -15.99
CA ARG A 71 11.52 9.00 -17.27
C ARG A 71 10.87 7.60 -17.30
N PRO A 72 9.85 7.36 -18.13
CA PRO A 72 9.16 6.05 -18.20
C PRO A 72 10.08 4.85 -18.48
N GLU A 73 11.19 5.07 -19.18
CA GLU A 73 12.20 4.06 -19.51
C GLU A 73 13.28 3.88 -18.43
N GLU A 74 13.34 4.77 -17.46
CA GLU A 74 14.34 4.80 -16.40
C GLU A 74 13.88 4.07 -15.14
N GLN A 75 14.88 3.52 -14.44
CA GLN A 75 14.75 2.95 -13.12
C GLN A 75 15.92 3.46 -12.28
N ARG A 76 15.72 3.64 -10.97
CA ARG A 76 16.80 4.02 -10.05
C ARG A 76 17.11 2.87 -9.11
N TYR A 77 18.38 2.53 -8.96
CA TYR A 77 18.81 1.61 -7.92
C TYR A 77 18.96 2.36 -6.60
N VAL A 78 18.00 2.25 -5.69
CA VAL A 78 17.91 3.14 -4.51
C VAL A 78 18.59 2.55 -3.27
N SER A 79 18.33 1.28 -2.96
CA SER A 79 18.90 0.62 -1.78
C SER A 79 19.24 -0.83 -2.06
N ARG A 80 20.40 -1.25 -1.54
CA ARG A 80 20.84 -2.64 -1.55
C ARG A 80 19.99 -3.48 -0.61
N GLY A 81 19.61 -4.67 -1.07
CA GLY A 81 18.95 -5.69 -0.26
C GLY A 81 19.91 -6.78 0.21
N ALA A 82 19.38 -7.98 0.50
CA ALA A 82 20.18 -9.13 0.91
C ALA A 82 21.17 -9.55 -0.20
N GLU A 83 22.35 -10.06 0.21
CA GLU A 83 23.39 -10.54 -0.70
C GLU A 83 22.97 -11.86 -1.38
N VAL A 84 22.24 -11.76 -2.50
CA VAL A 84 21.65 -12.91 -3.21
C VAL A 84 22.67 -13.91 -3.78
N TRP A 85 23.94 -13.52 -3.91
CA TRP A 85 25.05 -14.38 -4.32
C TRP A 85 25.67 -15.19 -3.17
N ILE A 86 25.32 -14.91 -1.90
CA ILE A 86 25.82 -15.68 -0.76
C ILE A 86 24.80 -16.74 -0.39
N SER A 87 25.17 -18.00 -0.58
CA SER A 87 24.34 -19.14 -0.23
C SER A 87 23.90 -19.08 1.24
N GLY A 88 22.60 -19.20 1.47
CA GLY A 88 22.01 -19.20 2.82
C GLY A 88 21.74 -17.83 3.44
N GLN A 89 22.31 -16.74 2.93
CA GLN A 89 22.07 -15.38 3.45
C GLN A 89 20.85 -14.70 2.82
N ALA A 90 20.55 -15.00 1.56
CA ALA A 90 19.37 -14.46 0.90
C ALA A 90 18.16 -15.37 1.12
N ARG A 91 17.40 -15.08 2.19
CA ARG A 91 16.03 -15.54 2.34
C ARG A 91 15.12 -14.34 2.21
N PRO A 92 14.08 -14.37 1.35
CA PRO A 92 13.12 -13.29 1.32
C PRO A 92 12.51 -13.18 2.73
N PRO A 93 12.32 -11.98 3.27
CA PRO A 93 11.67 -11.82 4.56
C PRO A 93 10.34 -12.59 4.56
N LYS A 94 9.99 -13.25 5.68
CA LYS A 94 8.74 -14.03 5.77
C LYS A 94 7.50 -13.23 5.36
N HIS A 95 7.50 -11.92 5.60
CA HIS A 95 6.40 -11.06 5.20
C HIS A 95 6.36 -10.80 3.69
N LYS A 96 7.48 -10.89 2.96
CA LYS A 96 7.56 -10.68 1.51
C LYS A 96 7.23 -11.93 0.67
N SER A 97 7.20 -13.12 1.27
CA SER A 97 6.74 -14.32 0.55
C SER A 97 5.35 -14.08 -0.05
N GLY A 98 5.16 -14.49 -1.30
CA GLY A 98 3.87 -14.39 -1.97
C GLY A 98 2.76 -15.06 -1.16
N LEU A 99 1.64 -14.36 -0.98
CA LEU A 99 0.47 -14.96 -0.36
C LEU A 99 -0.08 -16.07 -1.26
N THR A 100 -0.61 -17.13 -0.69
CA THR A 100 -1.37 -18.14 -1.43
C THR A 100 -2.78 -17.63 -1.76
N ALA A 101 -3.47 -18.27 -2.72
CA ALA A 101 -4.87 -17.95 -3.00
C ALA A 101 -5.76 -18.10 -1.74
N THR A 102 -5.55 -19.18 -0.98
CA THR A 102 -6.27 -19.44 0.28
C THR A 102 -6.04 -18.35 1.32
N GLN A 103 -4.79 -17.88 1.48
CA GLN A 103 -4.49 -16.77 2.39
C GLN A 103 -5.18 -15.47 1.95
N ARG A 104 -5.18 -15.17 0.64
CA ARG A 104 -5.88 -13.99 0.12
C ARG A 104 -7.38 -14.04 0.38
N ILE A 105 -8.01 -15.17 0.07
CA ILE A 105 -9.45 -15.36 0.29
C ILE A 105 -9.78 -15.21 1.78
N LYS A 106 -8.97 -15.79 2.68
CA LYS A 106 -9.18 -15.67 4.13
C LYS A 106 -9.16 -14.22 4.62
N VAL A 107 -8.21 -13.40 4.13
CA VAL A 107 -8.15 -11.98 4.48
C VAL A 107 -9.36 -11.23 3.93
N MET A 108 -9.70 -11.44 2.65
CA MET A 108 -10.85 -10.78 2.03
C MET A 108 -12.17 -11.15 2.73
N GLN A 109 -12.35 -12.42 3.13
CA GLN A 109 -13.50 -12.86 3.91
C GLN A 109 -13.58 -12.19 5.28
N ALA A 110 -12.45 -12.09 5.99
CA ALA A 110 -12.38 -11.39 7.27
C ALA A 110 -12.72 -9.89 7.14
N ASP A 111 -12.42 -9.30 5.98
CA ASP A 111 -12.69 -7.91 5.64
C ASP A 111 -14.06 -7.70 4.95
N ASN A 112 -14.94 -8.71 4.94
CA ASN A 112 -16.25 -8.70 4.29
C ASN A 112 -16.22 -8.38 2.78
N PHE A 113 -15.09 -8.63 2.11
CA PHE A 113 -14.84 -8.23 0.72
C PHE A 113 -15.05 -6.73 0.48
N LEU A 114 -14.70 -5.90 1.46
CA LEU A 114 -14.70 -4.45 1.37
C LEU A 114 -13.28 -3.91 1.50
N CYS A 115 -13.01 -2.80 0.82
CA CYS A 115 -11.81 -2.03 1.11
C CYS A 115 -11.88 -1.47 2.54
N ARG A 116 -10.92 -1.83 3.39
CA ARG A 116 -10.88 -1.35 4.79
C ARG A 116 -10.43 0.10 4.95
N THR A 117 -10.14 0.78 3.84
CA THR A 117 -9.75 2.20 3.82
C THR A 117 -10.92 3.09 3.38
N CYS A 118 -11.64 2.75 2.30
CA CYS A 118 -12.77 3.57 1.81
C CYS A 118 -14.14 2.89 1.83
N GLY A 119 -14.22 1.58 2.13
CA GLY A 119 -15.48 0.84 2.23
C GLY A 119 -16.04 0.30 0.91
N ILE A 120 -15.41 0.55 -0.25
CA ILE A 120 -15.89 0.07 -1.55
C ILE A 120 -15.77 -1.46 -1.67
N GLY A 121 -16.81 -2.13 -2.18
CA GLY A 121 -16.79 -3.55 -2.49
C GLY A 121 -16.24 -3.87 -3.88
N ALA A 122 -15.90 -5.14 -4.12
CA ALA A 122 -15.36 -5.60 -5.39
C ALA A 122 -16.37 -5.38 -6.55
N GLY A 123 -15.90 -4.75 -7.63
CA GLY A 123 -16.74 -4.48 -8.81
C GLY A 123 -17.67 -3.28 -8.69
N GLU A 124 -17.68 -2.57 -7.55
CA GLU A 124 -18.42 -1.32 -7.42
C GLU A 124 -17.73 -0.17 -8.18
N PRO A 125 -18.47 0.77 -8.78
CA PRO A 125 -17.87 1.94 -9.43
C PRO A 125 -17.31 2.91 -8.39
N TYR A 126 -16.16 3.55 -8.68
CA TYR A 126 -15.61 4.59 -7.80
C TYR A 126 -16.43 5.89 -7.76
N GLY A 127 -17.39 6.05 -8.69
CA GLY A 127 -18.32 7.19 -8.73
C GLY A 127 -17.84 8.37 -9.58
N ASP A 128 -16.58 8.41 -9.99
CA ASP A 128 -15.98 9.46 -10.83
C ASP A 128 -15.66 8.99 -12.26
N GLY A 129 -16.13 7.80 -12.65
CA GLY A 129 -15.93 7.24 -13.99
C GLY A 129 -16.45 5.81 -14.14
N ILE A 130 -16.06 5.16 -15.23
CA ILE A 130 -16.43 3.77 -15.57
C ILE A 130 -15.53 2.71 -14.91
N GLU A 131 -14.50 3.15 -14.17
CA GLU A 131 -13.57 2.25 -13.50
C GLU A 131 -14.27 1.54 -12.34
N LEU A 132 -14.26 0.21 -12.38
CA LEU A 132 -14.77 -0.63 -11.31
C LEU A 132 -13.65 -1.00 -10.33
N SER A 133 -14.00 -1.04 -9.04
CA SER A 133 -13.09 -1.35 -7.97
C SER A 133 -12.55 -2.79 -8.12
N LYS A 134 -11.24 -2.92 -7.94
CA LYS A 134 -10.55 -4.20 -7.81
C LYS A 134 -9.90 -4.25 -6.44
N LEU A 135 -10.27 -5.27 -5.65
CA LEU A 135 -9.72 -5.48 -4.32
C LEU A 135 -8.44 -6.31 -4.39
N ASN A 136 -7.51 -6.01 -3.50
CA ASN A 136 -6.27 -6.74 -3.31
C ASN A 136 -5.97 -6.86 -1.82
N VAL A 137 -5.11 -7.81 -1.46
CA VAL A 137 -4.57 -7.90 -0.10
C VAL A 137 -3.29 -7.09 -0.03
N ALA A 138 -3.34 -6.01 0.74
CA ALA A 138 -2.23 -5.14 1.07
C ALA A 138 -1.56 -5.58 2.38
N ARG A 139 -0.33 -5.12 2.57
CA ARG A 139 0.45 -5.30 3.80
C ARG A 139 0.53 -3.95 4.50
N ARG A 140 0.14 -3.92 5.77
CA ARG A 140 0.13 -2.72 6.60
C ARG A 140 1.08 -2.91 7.78
N LYS A 141 1.93 -1.91 8.04
CA LYS A 141 2.74 -1.87 9.27
C LYS A 141 1.82 -1.46 10.41
N VAL A 142 1.74 -2.27 11.46
CA VAL A 142 0.92 -2.01 12.64
C VAL A 142 1.76 -2.18 13.89
N ARG A 143 1.86 -1.10 14.66
CA ARG A 143 2.50 -1.09 15.97
C ARG A 143 1.43 -1.34 17.03
N VAL A 144 1.44 -2.55 17.61
CA VAL A 144 0.44 -3.01 18.58
C VAL A 144 0.77 -2.58 20.02
N ALA A 145 2.06 -2.38 20.32
CA ALA A 145 2.61 -1.91 21.61
C ALA A 145 3.87 -1.04 21.37
N ASP A 146 4.60 -0.63 22.42
CA ASP A 146 5.87 0.13 22.31
C ASP A 146 7.02 -0.65 21.62
N GLY A 147 6.75 -1.85 21.10
CA GLY A 147 7.69 -2.68 20.34
C GLY A 147 7.74 -2.36 18.84
N ALA A 148 8.45 -3.21 18.10
CA ALA A 148 8.60 -3.10 16.64
C ALA A 148 7.26 -3.27 15.91
N PRO A 149 7.05 -2.59 14.76
CA PRO A 149 5.84 -2.74 13.97
C PRO A 149 5.76 -4.13 13.34
N GLU A 150 4.58 -4.73 13.37
CA GLU A 150 4.27 -5.99 12.71
C GLU A 150 3.63 -5.73 11.34
N ILE A 151 3.81 -6.66 10.39
CA ILE A 151 3.10 -6.61 9.12
C ILE A 151 1.79 -7.38 9.26
N GLN A 152 0.68 -6.66 9.14
CA GLN A 152 -0.67 -7.22 9.11
C GLN A 152 -1.26 -7.14 7.69
N LEU A 153 -2.16 -8.06 7.36
CA LEU A 153 -2.80 -8.12 6.05
C LEU A 153 -4.16 -7.44 6.10
N VAL A 154 -4.50 -6.71 5.04
CA VAL A 154 -5.75 -5.97 4.93
C VAL A 154 -6.21 -5.88 3.49
N THR A 155 -7.51 -5.83 3.25
CA THR A 155 -8.11 -5.67 1.93
C THR A 155 -8.19 -4.19 1.54
N GLU A 156 -7.59 -3.83 0.41
CA GLU A 156 -7.63 -2.47 -0.14
C GLU A 156 -8.02 -2.49 -1.62
N CYS A 157 -8.73 -1.45 -2.07
CA CYS A 157 -8.98 -1.23 -3.49
C CYS A 157 -7.73 -0.69 -4.19
N GLY A 158 -7.72 -0.78 -5.52
CA GLY A 158 -6.63 -0.29 -6.36
C GLY A 158 -6.19 1.14 -6.02
N ARG A 159 -7.13 2.06 -5.72
CA ARG A 159 -6.83 3.46 -5.38
C ARG A 159 -6.24 3.63 -3.97
N CYS A 160 -6.80 2.95 -2.98
CA CYS A 160 -6.31 3.04 -1.61
C CYS A 160 -4.95 2.34 -1.44
N GLY A 161 -4.71 1.27 -2.20
CA GLY A 161 -3.51 0.44 -2.12
C GLY A 161 -2.25 1.03 -2.78
N VAL A 162 -2.37 2.01 -3.68
CA VAL A 162 -1.21 2.61 -4.38
C VAL A 162 -0.16 3.16 -3.41
N ALA A 163 -0.60 3.72 -2.27
CA ALA A 163 0.27 4.27 -1.24
C ALA A 163 0.29 3.45 0.07
N GLY A 164 -0.19 2.19 0.05
CA GLY A 164 -0.39 1.38 1.26
C GLY A 164 0.89 0.83 1.89
N GLY A 165 1.95 0.62 1.10
CA GLY A 165 3.19 -0.05 1.55
C GLY A 165 4.01 0.70 2.61
N GLU A 166 3.80 2.01 2.74
CA GLU A 166 4.53 2.87 3.70
C GLU A 166 3.68 3.32 4.89
N ARG A 167 2.38 2.98 4.94
CA ARG A 167 1.51 3.43 6.04
C ARG A 167 1.72 2.57 7.29
N GLU A 168 2.26 3.19 8.33
CA GLU A 168 2.30 2.65 9.68
C GLU A 168 1.09 3.13 10.49
N ALA A 169 0.37 2.18 11.11
CA ALA A 169 -0.67 2.48 12.08
C ALA A 169 -0.14 2.20 13.50
N ASN A 170 -0.28 3.17 14.40
CA ASN A 170 -0.03 2.95 15.83
C ASN A 170 -1.36 2.65 16.52
N LEU A 171 -1.57 1.39 16.90
CA LEU A 171 -2.79 0.95 17.56
C LEU A 171 -2.91 1.57 18.96
N GLY A 172 -1.80 1.70 19.70
CA GLY A 172 -1.80 2.32 21.02
C GLY A 172 -2.26 3.78 20.99
N ASP A 173 -1.76 4.54 20.02
CA ASP A 173 -2.21 5.92 19.79
C ASP A 173 -3.69 5.99 19.43
N LEU A 174 -4.16 5.09 18.55
CA LEU A 174 -5.56 5.06 18.15
C LEU A 174 -6.48 4.72 19.34
N LEU A 175 -6.10 3.73 20.15
CA LEU A 175 -6.85 3.36 21.35
C LEU A 175 -6.90 4.51 22.37
N ARG A 176 -5.81 5.26 22.54
CA ARG A 176 -5.80 6.47 23.38
C ARG A 176 -6.77 7.52 22.86
N LYS A 177 -6.76 7.80 21.55
CA LYS A 177 -7.68 8.74 20.91
C LYS A 177 -9.14 8.33 21.07
N VAL A 178 -9.44 7.04 20.87
CA VAL A 178 -10.80 6.51 21.07
C VAL A 178 -11.25 6.65 22.52
N LYS A 179 -10.38 6.36 23.50
CA LYS A 179 -10.68 6.54 24.93
C LYS A 179 -10.91 7.99 25.32
N ALA A 180 -10.29 8.94 24.61
CA ALA A 180 -10.44 10.37 24.85
C ALA A 180 -11.72 10.98 24.24
N LEU A 181 -12.45 10.25 23.40
CA LEU A 181 -13.73 10.69 22.85
C LEU A 181 -14.78 10.84 23.96
N ALA A 182 -15.70 11.79 23.80
CA ALA A 182 -16.85 11.94 24.68
C ALA A 182 -17.75 10.68 24.61
N PRO A 183 -18.56 10.38 25.65
CA PRO A 183 -19.39 9.18 25.68
C PRO A 183 -20.35 9.04 24.48
N LEU A 184 -20.87 10.15 23.96
CA LEU A 184 -21.73 10.16 22.78
C LEU A 184 -20.96 9.78 21.51
N GLU A 185 -19.77 10.35 21.32
CA GLU A 185 -18.90 10.06 20.17
C GLU A 185 -18.45 8.59 20.17
N GLN A 186 -18.13 8.03 21.35
CA GLN A 186 -17.82 6.61 21.49
C GLN A 186 -19.00 5.72 21.08
N LYS A 187 -20.23 6.08 21.46
CA LYS A 187 -21.45 5.34 21.04
C LYS A 187 -21.66 5.39 19.54
N VAL A 188 -21.47 6.56 18.92
CA VAL A 188 -21.56 6.72 17.45
C VAL A 188 -20.53 5.85 16.75
N LEU A 189 -19.26 5.92 17.17
CA LEU A 189 -18.18 5.11 16.62
C LEU A 189 -18.45 3.60 16.79
N ALA A 190 -18.92 3.18 17.96
CA ALA A 190 -19.30 1.80 18.22
C ALA A 190 -20.43 1.32 17.30
N GLY A 191 -21.41 2.18 17.00
CA GLY A 191 -22.48 1.91 16.04
C GLY A 191 -21.97 1.68 14.62
N TRP A 192 -21.01 2.48 14.17
CA TRP A 192 -20.35 2.30 12.86
C TRP A 192 -19.52 1.02 12.80
N ILE A 193 -18.75 0.73 13.86
CA ILE A 193 -17.96 -0.51 13.95
C ILE A 193 -18.87 -1.74 13.90
N LYS A 194 -19.97 -1.74 14.67
CA LYS A 194 -20.92 -2.86 14.70
C LYS A 194 -21.60 -3.08 13.33
N SER A 195 -21.82 -2.01 12.59
CA SER A 195 -22.48 -2.05 11.28
C SER A 195 -21.49 -2.24 10.12
N ASP A 196 -20.19 -2.29 10.43
CA ASP A 196 -19.07 -2.32 9.48
C ASP A 196 -19.15 -1.28 8.35
N ARG A 197 -19.79 -0.14 8.63
CA ARG A 197 -19.98 0.97 7.69
C ARG A 197 -20.20 2.28 8.42
N ARG A 198 -19.70 3.38 7.86
CA ARG A 198 -20.12 4.72 8.27
C ARG A 198 -21.51 4.97 7.68
N ALA A 199 -22.54 4.87 8.50
CA ALA A 199 -23.87 5.32 8.11
C ALA A 199 -23.94 6.84 8.29
N THR A 200 -24.42 7.55 7.26
CA THR A 200 -24.75 8.98 7.38
C THR A 200 -25.81 9.14 8.46
N SER A 201 -25.49 9.92 9.49
CA SER A 201 -26.42 10.23 10.57
C SER A 201 -27.59 11.08 10.06
N GLU A 202 -28.71 11.06 10.78
CA GLU A 202 -29.85 11.93 10.45
C GLU A 202 -29.46 13.41 10.52
N LEU A 203 -28.57 13.77 11.48
CA LEU A 203 -28.03 15.11 11.59
C LEU A 203 -27.23 15.53 10.34
N GLU A 204 -26.38 14.64 9.81
CA GLU A 204 -25.63 14.89 8.58
C GLU A 204 -26.57 15.02 7.36
N ARG A 205 -27.66 14.24 7.31
CA ARG A 205 -28.68 14.38 6.26
C ARG A 205 -29.41 15.71 6.35
N LEU A 206 -29.89 16.08 7.53
CA LEU A 206 -30.59 17.35 7.78
C LEU A 206 -29.66 18.54 7.46
N TRP A 207 -28.39 18.47 7.84
CA TRP A 207 -27.39 19.48 7.46
C TRP A 207 -27.22 19.57 5.94
N GLY A 208 -27.16 18.42 5.26
CA GLY A 208 -27.13 18.35 3.80
C GLY A 208 -28.32 19.08 3.17
N ILE A 209 -29.54 18.77 3.61
CA ILE A 209 -30.78 19.40 3.15
C ILE A 209 -30.77 20.90 3.44
N TYR A 210 -30.46 21.31 4.67
CA TYR A 210 -30.36 22.70 5.09
C TYR A 210 -29.49 23.54 4.14
N ARG A 211 -28.33 23.01 3.73
CA ARG A 211 -27.41 23.73 2.83
C ARG A 211 -27.97 23.93 1.41
N THR A 212 -28.94 23.13 0.99
CA THR A 212 -29.60 23.29 -0.33
C THR A 212 -30.71 24.33 -0.32
N LEU A 213 -31.14 24.80 0.86
CA LEU A 213 -32.23 25.77 0.99
C LEU A 213 -31.77 27.20 0.64
N PRO A 214 -32.64 28.02 0.03
CA PRO A 214 -32.45 29.46 -0.11
C PRO A 214 -32.34 30.19 1.24
N GLU A 215 -31.82 31.42 1.23
CA GLU A 215 -31.52 32.22 2.42
C GLU A 215 -32.70 32.32 3.40
N GLU A 216 -33.88 32.76 2.93
CA GLU A 216 -35.08 32.92 3.76
C GLU A 216 -35.51 31.59 4.42
N SER A 217 -35.43 30.47 3.69
CA SER A 217 -35.75 29.14 4.23
C SER A 217 -34.72 28.65 5.26
N ARG A 218 -33.45 29.04 5.12
CA ARG A 218 -32.42 28.72 6.12
C ARG A 218 -32.62 29.50 7.42
N GLU A 219 -33.03 30.76 7.34
CA GLU A 219 -33.31 31.59 8.53
C GLU A 219 -34.37 30.95 9.43
N ALA A 220 -35.45 30.42 8.85
CA ALA A 220 -36.49 29.70 9.60
C ALA A 220 -35.91 28.52 10.41
N ILE A 221 -34.98 27.75 9.81
CA ILE A 221 -34.31 26.63 10.49
C ILE A 221 -33.35 27.14 11.58
N VAL A 222 -32.62 28.24 11.32
CA VAL A 222 -31.74 28.87 12.32
C VAL A 222 -32.53 29.30 13.56
N GLN A 223 -33.69 29.94 13.38
CA GLN A 223 -34.55 30.32 14.50
C GLN A 223 -35.00 29.10 15.30
N CYS A 224 -35.41 28.02 14.62
CA CYS A 224 -35.82 26.77 15.27
C CYS A 224 -34.72 26.14 16.12
N VAL A 225 -33.47 26.11 15.64
CA VAL A 225 -32.36 25.40 16.32
C VAL A 225 -31.66 26.27 17.38
N ILE A 226 -31.64 27.60 17.21
CA ILE A 226 -30.92 28.52 18.11
C ILE A 226 -31.81 29.10 19.21
N GLN A 227 -33.12 29.30 18.99
CA GLN A 227 -34.01 29.88 20.01
C GLN A 227 -34.55 28.88 21.04
N GLU A 228 -34.33 27.58 20.88
CA GLU A 228 -34.66 26.57 21.91
C GLU A 228 -33.56 26.39 22.98
N ARG A 229 -32.70 27.40 23.18
CA ARG A 229 -31.69 27.43 24.26
C ARG A 229 -31.92 28.57 25.23
#